data_AF-A0A1C0YU55-F1
#
_entry.id   AF-A0A1C0YU55-F1
#
_cell.length_a   1.000
_cell.length_b   1.000
_cell.length_c   1.000
_cell.angle_alpha   90.00
_cell.angle_beta   90.00
_cell.angle_gamma   90.00
#
_symmetry.space_group_name_H-M   'P 1'
#
loop_
_entity.id
_entity.type
_entity.pdbx_description
1 polymer ?
#
loop_
_entity_poly.entity_id
_entity_poly.type
_entity_poly.pdbx_seq_one_letter_code
_entity_poly.pdbx_strand_id
1 'polypeptide(L)'
;MDEGELDYFISFISESYTMQHEDYFVYVEGQYKHQYNEGDSYTHSEEVHVWNTLTNTEAVFELPERLQAEERRIVTKGKLLLINIIRDGNIVTERYDLDAQKWLEPIVVNVSSDIYAQPYFSVTTSEQYMYTSIMTDEGTMLAIIDPNTGNTVYTGMLNESLSIFYAMEQQ
;
A
#
# COMPACT_ATOMS: atom_id res chain seq x y z
N MET A 1 31.01 -5.37 19.25
CA MET A 1 29.69 -4.94 18.78
C MET A 1 29.51 -5.64 17.46
N ASP A 2 28.55 -6.56 17.37
CA ASP A 2 28.20 -7.18 16.09
C ASP A 2 27.47 -6.12 15.26
N GLU A 3 28.09 -5.68 14.18
CA GLU A 3 27.39 -4.95 13.14
C GLU A 3 26.50 -5.97 12.43
N GLY A 4 25.27 -6.14 12.90
CA GLY A 4 24.33 -7.10 12.31
C GLY A 4 24.26 -6.96 10.79
N GLU A 5 24.25 -8.11 10.11
CA GLU A 5 24.25 -8.24 8.65
C GLU A 5 23.02 -7.55 8.04
N LEU A 6 23.24 -6.84 6.92
CA LEU A 6 22.17 -6.23 6.13
C LEU A 6 21.78 -7.23 5.04
N ASP A 7 20.51 -7.62 5.07
CA ASP A 7 19.91 -8.44 4.02
C ASP A 7 19.23 -7.54 3.00
N TYR A 8 19.26 -7.97 1.73
CA TYR A 8 18.64 -7.25 0.62
C TYR A 8 17.33 -7.93 0.23
N PHE A 9 16.33 -7.14 -0.14
CA PHE A 9 15.07 -7.64 -0.66
C PHE A 9 14.60 -6.86 -1.87
N ILE A 10 13.85 -7.56 -2.73
CA ILE A 10 13.03 -6.97 -3.77
C ILE A 10 11.61 -7.46 -3.49
N SER A 11 10.69 -6.52 -3.24
CA SER A 11 9.28 -6.79 -3.01
C SER A 11 8.47 -6.27 -4.19
N PHE A 12 7.83 -7.18 -4.92
CA PHE A 12 6.86 -6.81 -5.95
C PHE A 12 5.55 -6.44 -5.29
N ILE A 13 5.13 -5.19 -5.48
CA ILE A 13 3.92 -4.66 -4.83
C ILE A 13 2.70 -4.80 -5.77
N SER A 14 2.96 -5.01 -7.06
CA SER A 14 1.94 -5.35 -8.06
C SER A 14 1.62 -6.85 -7.99
N GLU A 15 0.36 -7.23 -7.77
CA GLU A 15 -0.04 -8.64 -7.77
C GLU A 15 0.20 -9.27 -9.16
N SER A 16 0.54 -10.56 -9.20
CA SER A 16 0.85 -11.30 -10.45
C SER A 16 -0.19 -11.15 -11.57
N TYR A 17 -1.47 -10.89 -11.24
CA TYR A 17 -2.53 -10.63 -12.21
C TYR A 17 -2.39 -9.25 -12.90
N THR A 18 -1.90 -8.23 -12.19
CA THR A 18 -1.66 -6.89 -12.74
C THR A 18 -0.47 -6.85 -13.71
N MET A 19 0.48 -7.79 -13.56
CA MET A 19 1.73 -7.85 -14.36
C MET A 19 1.54 -8.00 -15.88
N GLN A 20 0.34 -8.30 -16.37
CA GLN A 20 0.07 -8.46 -17.81
C GLN A 20 -0.85 -7.39 -18.39
N HIS A 21 -1.38 -6.48 -17.57
CA HIS A 21 -2.49 -5.61 -17.98
C HIS A 21 -2.31 -4.12 -17.66
N GLU A 22 -1.21 -3.74 -17.00
CA GLU A 22 -0.94 -2.35 -16.62
C GLU A 22 0.27 -1.78 -17.39
N ASP A 23 0.20 -0.48 -17.70
CA ASP A 23 1.28 0.26 -18.38
C ASP A 23 2.48 0.51 -17.44
N TYR A 24 2.27 0.39 -16.13
CA TYR A 24 3.25 0.65 -15.09
C TYR A 24 3.27 -0.44 -14.02
N PHE A 25 4.47 -0.87 -13.66
CA PHE A 25 4.75 -1.74 -12.51
C PHE A 25 5.53 -1.03 -11.44
N VAL A 26 5.27 -1.43 -10.19
CA VAL A 26 5.99 -0.91 -9.03
C VAL A 26 6.52 -2.04 -8.18
N TYR A 27 7.78 -1.89 -7.80
CA TYR A 27 8.44 -2.73 -6.80
C TYR A 27 9.24 -1.84 -5.85
N VAL A 28 9.56 -2.39 -4.70
CA VAL A 28 10.46 -1.77 -3.73
C VAL A 28 11.71 -2.62 -3.64
N GLU A 29 12.87 -1.97 -3.78
CA GLU A 29 14.16 -2.52 -3.43
C GLU A 29 14.56 -1.95 -2.09
N GLY A 30 15.12 -2.78 -1.20
CA GLY A 30 15.52 -2.29 0.09
C GLY A 30 16.48 -3.19 0.83
N GLN A 31 16.93 -2.67 1.96
CA GLN A 31 17.74 -3.40 2.93
C GLN A 31 16.97 -3.47 4.24
N TYR A 32 16.97 -4.63 4.88
CA TYR A 32 16.51 -4.75 6.26
C TYR A 32 17.65 -5.24 7.13
N LYS A 33 17.62 -4.85 8.40
CA LYS A 33 18.56 -5.36 9.39
C LYS A 33 17.88 -6.42 10.23
N HIS A 34 18.36 -7.65 10.12
CA HIS A 34 17.90 -8.73 10.99
C HIS A 34 18.52 -8.54 12.38
N GLN A 35 17.69 -8.36 13.42
CA GLN A 35 18.18 -8.44 14.79
C GLN A 35 18.18 -9.90 15.20
N TYR A 36 19.37 -10.50 15.31
CA TYR A 36 19.53 -11.80 15.95
C TYR A 36 19.28 -11.62 17.46
N ASN A 37 18.02 -11.85 17.89
CA ASN A 37 17.47 -12.00 19.26
C ASN A 37 16.24 -11.11 19.46
N GLU A 38 15.03 -11.68 19.35
CA GLU A 38 13.69 -11.17 19.76
C GLU A 38 13.30 -9.71 19.41
N GLY A 39 14.17 -8.93 18.77
CA GLY A 39 13.89 -7.58 18.30
C GLY A 39 13.29 -7.61 16.90
N ASP A 40 12.33 -6.73 16.65
CA ASP A 40 11.73 -6.57 15.33
C ASP A 40 12.80 -6.20 14.29
N SER A 41 12.75 -6.87 13.13
CA SER A 41 13.48 -6.45 11.95
C SER A 41 12.97 -5.07 11.53
N TYR A 42 13.88 -4.16 11.16
CA TYR A 42 13.50 -2.85 10.64
C TYR A 42 14.09 -2.64 9.25
N THR A 43 13.33 -1.97 8.40
CA THR A 43 13.81 -1.46 7.11
C THR A 43 14.93 -0.44 7.36
N HIS A 44 16.10 -0.69 6.78
CA HIS A 44 17.23 0.23 6.81
C HIS A 44 17.14 1.29 5.69
N SER A 45 16.75 0.86 4.49
CA SER A 45 16.54 1.72 3.33
C SER A 45 15.54 1.07 2.38
N GLU A 46 14.78 1.89 1.67
CA GLU A 46 13.83 1.47 0.64
C GLU A 46 13.85 2.49 -0.50
N GLU A 47 13.94 1.97 -1.73
CA GLU A 47 13.77 2.71 -2.97
C GLU A 47 12.52 2.18 -3.68
N VAL A 48 11.65 3.09 -4.13
CA VAL A 48 10.47 2.71 -4.92
C VAL A 48 10.85 2.81 -6.37
N HIS A 49 10.68 1.73 -7.13
CA HIS A 49 10.96 1.70 -8.56
C HIS A 49 9.66 1.66 -9.34
N VAL A 50 9.58 2.45 -10.40
CA VAL A 50 8.46 2.45 -11.34
C VAL A 50 8.99 2.05 -12.72
N TRP A 51 8.45 0.96 -13.26
CA TRP A 51 8.78 0.46 -14.58
C TRP A 51 7.62 0.73 -15.54
N ASN A 52 7.87 1.51 -16.59
CA ASN A 52 6.96 1.68 -17.72
C ASN A 52 7.15 0.52 -18.71
N THR A 53 6.09 -0.25 -18.91
CA THR A 53 6.09 -1.47 -19.73
C THR A 53 6.01 -1.17 -21.23
N LEU A 54 5.42 -0.04 -21.59
CA LEU A 54 5.27 0.41 -22.98
C LEU A 54 6.61 0.88 -23.56
N THR A 55 7.40 1.60 -22.77
CA THR A 55 8.72 2.12 -23.18
C THR A 55 9.87 1.22 -22.75
N ASN A 56 9.61 0.24 -21.90
CA ASN A 56 10.62 -0.59 -21.25
C ASN A 56 11.69 0.24 -20.52
N THR A 57 11.25 1.24 -19.77
CA THR A 57 12.13 2.14 -19.01
C THR A 57 11.75 2.15 -17.54
N GLU A 58 12.77 2.18 -16.68
CA GLU A 58 12.64 2.22 -15.23
C GLU A 58 13.07 3.59 -14.70
N ALA A 59 12.45 4.02 -13.62
CA ALA A 59 12.89 5.18 -12.84
C ALA A 59 12.70 4.91 -11.35
N VAL A 60 13.64 5.43 -10.55
CA VAL A 60 13.46 5.53 -9.09
C VAL A 60 12.48 6.66 -8.81
N PHE A 61 11.45 6.34 -8.02
CA PHE A 61 10.43 7.28 -7.57
C PHE A 61 10.75 7.75 -6.16
N GLU A 62 11.12 9.03 -6.06
CA GLU A 62 11.41 9.68 -4.79
C GLU A 62 10.12 9.89 -3.99
N LEU A 63 9.93 9.11 -2.94
CA LEU A 63 8.83 9.30 -2.00
C LEU A 63 9.05 10.60 -1.21
N PRO A 64 8.08 11.55 -1.23
CA PRO A 64 8.12 12.69 -0.35
C PRO A 64 8.21 12.25 1.11
N GLU A 65 8.91 13.03 1.94
CA GLU A 65 9.11 12.74 3.37
C GLU A 65 7.80 12.38 4.10
N ARG A 66 6.71 13.09 3.79
CA ARG A 66 5.36 12.84 4.34
C ARG A 66 4.76 11.46 4.03
N LEU A 67 5.36 10.71 3.09
CA LEU A 67 4.94 9.37 2.64
C LEU A 67 5.94 8.29 3.03
N GLN A 68 7.02 8.62 3.74
CA GLN A 68 7.98 7.65 4.28
C GLN A 68 7.45 6.95 5.55
N ALA A 69 6.12 6.81 5.68
CA ALA A 69 5.50 6.10 6.78
C ALA A 69 5.92 4.62 6.78
N GLU A 70 6.07 4.05 7.98
CA GLU A 70 6.39 2.63 8.20
C GLU A 70 5.32 1.72 7.56
N GLU A 71 4.06 2.12 7.66
CA GLU A 71 2.94 1.37 7.10
C GLU A 71 2.32 2.08 5.90
N ARG A 72 2.76 1.68 4.70
CA ARG A 72 2.20 2.11 3.42
C ARG A 72 1.90 0.93 2.50
N ARG A 73 0.99 1.15 1.56
CA ARG A 73 0.73 0.24 0.44
C ARG A 73 0.73 1.02 -0.86
N ILE A 74 1.47 0.53 -1.85
CA ILE A 74 1.65 1.24 -3.13
C ILE A 74 1.12 0.35 -4.24
N VAL A 75 0.21 0.85 -5.06
CA VAL A 75 -0.31 0.12 -6.22
C VAL A 75 -0.38 1.05 -7.43
N THR A 76 -0.41 0.47 -8.63
CA THR A 76 -0.64 1.23 -9.86
C THR A 76 -2.04 0.98 -10.41
N LYS A 77 -2.55 1.97 -11.14
CA LYS A 77 -3.76 1.86 -11.96
C LYS A 77 -3.64 2.78 -13.18
N GLY A 78 -3.46 2.18 -14.35
CA GLY A 78 -3.06 2.92 -15.55
C GLY A 78 -1.84 3.78 -15.23
N LYS A 79 -1.94 5.08 -15.47
CA LYS A 79 -0.89 6.08 -15.16
C LYS A 79 -0.85 6.57 -13.71
N LEU A 80 -1.71 6.06 -12.82
CA LEU A 80 -1.75 6.51 -11.44
C LEU A 80 -0.88 5.61 -10.56
N LEU A 81 -0.01 6.23 -9.78
CA LEU A 81 0.60 5.64 -8.59
C LEU A 81 -0.25 6.01 -7.38
N LEU A 82 -0.76 5.00 -6.67
CA LEU A 82 -1.67 5.15 -5.54
C LEU A 82 -0.95 4.67 -4.28
N ILE A 83 -0.75 5.57 -3.32
CA ILE A 83 -0.04 5.30 -2.07
C ILE A 83 -1.03 5.45 -0.93
N ASN A 84 -1.40 4.33 -0.31
CA ASN A 84 -2.30 4.29 0.82
C ASN A 84 -1.50 4.28 2.12
N ILE A 85 -1.85 5.21 3.00
CA ILE A 85 -1.29 5.35 4.35
C ILE A 85 -2.43 5.56 5.33
N ILE A 86 -2.13 5.37 6.61
CA ILE A 86 -3.04 5.76 7.69
C ILE A 86 -2.54 7.08 8.26
N ARG A 87 -3.42 8.07 8.30
CA ARG A 87 -3.13 9.41 8.84
C ARG A 87 -4.31 9.89 9.66
N ASP A 88 -4.06 10.23 10.92
CA ASP A 88 -5.07 10.74 11.85
C ASP A 88 -6.31 9.84 11.96
N GLY A 89 -6.11 8.52 11.97
CA GLY A 89 -7.21 7.55 12.05
C GLY A 89 -7.98 7.36 10.74
N ASN A 90 -7.50 7.88 9.61
CA ASN A 90 -8.17 7.76 8.32
C ASN A 90 -7.27 7.05 7.31
N ILE A 91 -7.88 6.40 6.30
CA ILE A 91 -7.13 5.96 5.13
C ILE A 91 -6.96 7.16 4.21
N VAL A 92 -5.72 7.50 3.91
CA VAL A 92 -5.37 8.53 2.94
C VAL A 92 -4.69 7.89 1.74
N THR A 93 -5.30 8.03 0.57
CA THR A 93 -4.72 7.62 -0.71
C THR A 93 -4.12 8.83 -1.39
N GLU A 94 -2.80 8.92 -1.37
CA GLU A 94 -2.04 9.91 -2.11
C GLU A 94 -1.89 9.44 -3.55
N ARG A 95 -2.08 10.36 -4.50
CA ARG A 95 -2.18 10.02 -5.93
C ARG A 95 -1.15 10.80 -6.72
N TYR A 96 -0.38 10.08 -7.54
CA TYR A 96 0.58 10.69 -8.45
C TYR A 96 0.29 10.23 -9.88
N ASP A 97 0.17 11.19 -10.80
CA ASP A 97 0.04 10.93 -12.24
C ASP A 97 1.45 10.77 -12.81
N LEU A 98 1.81 9.55 -13.21
CA LEU A 98 3.13 9.17 -13.72
C LEU A 98 3.44 9.81 -15.08
N ASP A 99 2.44 9.99 -15.94
CA ASP A 99 2.61 10.66 -17.23
C ASP A 99 2.81 12.16 -17.06
N ALA A 100 1.94 12.79 -16.27
CA ALA A 100 1.97 14.23 -16.06
C ALA A 100 2.99 14.66 -14.99
N GLN A 101 3.63 13.70 -14.33
CA GLN A 101 4.60 13.88 -13.26
C GLN A 101 4.12 14.84 -12.16
N LYS A 102 2.87 14.66 -11.71
CA LYS A 102 2.23 15.58 -10.75
C LYS A 102 1.42 14.85 -9.70
N TRP A 103 1.43 15.41 -8.49
CA TRP A 103 0.51 15.02 -7.44
C TRP A 103 -0.91 15.50 -7.78
N LEU A 104 -1.89 14.64 -7.50
CA LEU A 104 -3.31 14.97 -7.52
C LEU A 104 -3.82 15.14 -6.09
N GLU A 105 -5.02 15.69 -5.93
CA GLU A 105 -5.67 15.77 -4.61
C GLU A 105 -5.76 14.37 -3.98
N PRO A 106 -5.40 14.22 -2.69
CA PRO A 106 -5.52 12.94 -2.01
C PRO A 106 -6.98 12.56 -1.82
N ILE A 107 -7.23 11.27 -1.69
CA ILE A 107 -8.53 10.74 -1.30
C ILE A 107 -8.48 10.43 0.18
N VAL A 108 -9.48 10.88 0.93
CA VAL A 108 -9.58 10.62 2.37
C VAL A 108 -10.83 9.79 2.61
N VAL A 109 -10.64 8.61 3.19
CA VAL A 109 -11.73 7.76 3.68
C VAL A 109 -11.74 7.84 5.20
N ASN A 110 -12.82 8.40 5.73
CA ASN A 110 -13.01 8.48 7.17
C ASN A 110 -13.31 7.09 7.72
N VAL A 111 -12.51 6.64 8.69
CA VAL A 111 -12.77 5.43 9.45
C VAL A 111 -13.49 5.84 10.72
N SER A 112 -14.70 5.31 10.94
CA SER A 112 -15.57 5.72 12.04
C SER A 112 -15.25 5.06 13.38
N SER A 113 -14.33 4.11 13.38
CA SER A 113 -14.00 3.22 14.48
C SER A 113 -12.49 3.27 14.79
N ASP A 114 -12.11 2.83 15.98
CA ASP A 114 -10.72 2.88 16.41
C ASP A 114 -9.91 1.86 15.61
N ILE A 115 -8.86 2.37 14.95
CA ILE A 115 -7.89 1.55 14.22
C ILE A 115 -6.92 0.94 15.24
N TYR A 116 -6.62 -0.35 15.11
CA TYR A 116 -5.60 -1.01 15.90
C TYR A 116 -4.23 -0.34 15.72
N ALA A 117 -3.34 -0.47 16.70
CA ALA A 117 -1.99 0.12 16.63
C ALA A 117 -1.16 -0.42 15.44
N GLN A 118 -1.39 -1.67 15.04
CA GLN A 118 -0.84 -2.30 13.84
C GLN A 118 -2.00 -2.90 13.03
N PRO A 119 -2.69 -2.07 12.24
CA PRO A 119 -3.87 -2.51 11.54
C PRO A 119 -3.49 -3.32 10.32
N TYR A 120 -4.13 -4.47 10.15
CA TYR A 120 -4.15 -5.10 8.85
C TYR A 120 -4.96 -4.20 7.90
N PHE A 121 -4.27 -3.58 6.94
CA PHE A 121 -4.92 -2.91 5.82
C PHE A 121 -4.34 -3.36 4.48
N SER A 122 -5.22 -3.42 3.50
CA SER A 122 -4.94 -3.88 2.15
C SER A 122 -5.50 -2.90 1.13
N VAL A 123 -4.85 -2.88 -0.03
CA VAL A 123 -5.33 -2.16 -1.20
C VAL A 123 -5.12 -3.04 -2.42
N THR A 124 -6.11 -3.04 -3.31
CA THR A 124 -6.02 -3.67 -4.61
C THR A 124 -6.80 -2.86 -5.64
N THR A 125 -6.58 -3.11 -6.92
CA THR A 125 -7.20 -2.38 -8.03
C THR A 125 -7.83 -3.35 -9.03
N SER A 126 -8.95 -2.96 -9.61
CA SER A 126 -9.56 -3.60 -10.79
C SER A 126 -9.45 -2.67 -11.99
N GLU A 127 -10.04 -3.03 -13.14
CA GLU A 127 -10.13 -2.13 -14.29
C GLU A 127 -10.75 -0.77 -13.95
N GLN A 128 -11.72 -0.75 -13.03
CA GLN A 128 -12.54 0.44 -12.78
C GLN A 128 -12.31 1.08 -11.40
N TYR A 129 -11.99 0.28 -10.39
CA TYR A 129 -12.02 0.74 -9.00
C TYR A 129 -10.76 0.36 -8.23
N MET A 130 -10.47 1.16 -7.21
CA MET A 130 -9.58 0.79 -6.12
C MET A 130 -10.43 0.29 -4.95
N TYR A 131 -9.97 -0.77 -4.31
CA TYR A 131 -10.56 -1.35 -3.11
C TYR A 131 -9.54 -1.19 -2.00
N THR A 132 -9.96 -0.61 -0.88
CA THR A 132 -9.15 -0.59 0.33
C THR A 132 -9.95 -1.13 1.49
N SER A 133 -9.29 -1.91 2.33
CA SER A 133 -9.90 -2.39 3.57
C SER A 133 -8.95 -2.27 4.73
N ILE A 134 -9.50 -2.03 5.91
CA ILE A 134 -8.76 -1.90 7.16
C ILE A 134 -9.51 -2.59 8.28
N MET A 135 -8.78 -3.28 9.14
CA MET A 135 -9.31 -3.90 10.34
C MET A 135 -9.41 -2.86 11.48
N THR A 136 -10.57 -2.83 12.13
CA THR A 136 -10.92 -1.94 13.25
C THR A 136 -11.53 -2.77 14.38
N ASP A 137 -11.76 -2.16 15.54
CA ASP A 137 -12.42 -2.81 16.67
C ASP A 137 -13.85 -3.28 16.38
N GLU A 138 -14.53 -2.65 15.42
CA GLU A 138 -15.88 -3.03 14.96
C GLU A 138 -15.89 -4.04 13.79
N GLY A 139 -14.71 -4.49 13.34
CA GLY A 139 -14.53 -5.41 12.21
C GLY A 139 -13.79 -4.79 11.03
N THR A 140 -13.97 -5.33 9.83
CA THR A 140 -13.24 -4.86 8.63
C THR A 140 -14.06 -3.82 7.87
N MET A 141 -13.55 -2.59 7.78
CA MET A 141 -14.12 -1.58 6.89
C MET A 141 -13.64 -1.84 5.45
N LEU A 142 -14.54 -1.74 4.48
CA LEU A 142 -14.23 -1.75 3.04
C LEU A 142 -14.65 -0.41 2.42
N ALA A 143 -13.76 0.16 1.60
CA ALA A 143 -14.07 1.27 0.71
C ALA A 143 -13.78 0.91 -0.75
N ILE A 144 -14.71 1.26 -1.63
CA ILE A 144 -14.60 1.15 -3.09
C ILE A 144 -14.58 2.56 -3.66
N ILE A 145 -13.55 2.86 -4.44
CA ILE A 145 -13.20 4.22 -4.82
C ILE A 145 -12.89 4.25 -6.31
N ASP A 146 -13.39 5.26 -7.01
CA ASP A 146 -12.90 5.59 -8.35
C ASP A 146 -11.56 6.35 -8.20
N PRO A 147 -10.42 5.75 -8.55
CA PRO A 147 -9.11 6.37 -8.33
C PRO A 147 -8.87 7.58 -9.23
N ASN A 148 -9.59 7.74 -10.34
CA ASN A 148 -9.43 8.87 -11.25
C ASN A 148 -10.12 10.12 -10.70
N THR A 149 -11.38 9.99 -10.28
CA THR A 149 -12.16 11.11 -9.76
C THR A 149 -11.92 11.37 -8.27
N GLY A 150 -11.54 10.33 -7.53
CA GLY A 150 -11.46 10.36 -6.07
C GLY A 150 -12.80 10.14 -5.37
N ASN A 151 -13.86 9.85 -6.14
CA ASN A 151 -15.18 9.62 -5.58
C ASN A 151 -15.25 8.26 -4.90
N THR A 152 -15.69 8.26 -3.64
CA THR A 152 -16.10 7.05 -2.94
C THR A 152 -17.41 6.52 -3.53
N VAL A 153 -17.38 5.31 -4.04
CA VAL A 153 -18.56 4.59 -4.57
C VAL A 153 -19.28 3.86 -3.44
N TYR A 154 -18.52 3.29 -2.51
CA TYR A 154 -19.04 2.56 -1.37
C TYR A 154 -18.08 2.68 -0.19
N THR A 155 -18.64 2.79 1.02
CA THR A 155 -17.96 2.58 2.30
C THR A 155 -18.89 1.81 3.22
N GLY A 156 -18.35 0.82 3.93
CA GLY A 156 -19.12 0.09 4.93
C GLY A 156 -18.33 -1.02 5.62
N MET A 157 -18.87 -1.47 6.74
CA MET A 157 -18.32 -2.59 7.50
C MET A 157 -18.72 -3.91 6.85
N LEU A 158 -17.74 -4.80 6.69
CA LEU A 158 -17.98 -6.20 6.35
C LEU A 158 -18.34 -6.92 7.65
N ASN A 159 -19.55 -7.48 7.73
CA ASN A 159 -19.93 -8.33 8.85
C ASN A 159 -18.98 -9.54 8.93
N GLU A 160 -18.72 -10.01 10.15
CA GLU A 160 -17.74 -11.05 10.55
C GLU A 160 -17.80 -12.38 9.76
N SER A 161 -18.77 -12.57 8.85
CA SER A 161 -18.92 -13.75 8.01
C SER A 161 -17.91 -13.84 6.85
N LEU A 162 -17.12 -12.79 6.60
CA LEU A 162 -16.04 -12.78 5.60
C LEU A 162 -14.63 -12.79 6.22
N SER A 163 -14.54 -12.86 7.55
CA SER A 163 -13.29 -12.90 8.32
C SER A 163 -12.62 -14.29 8.26
N ILE A 164 -12.30 -14.81 7.08
CA ILE A 164 -11.73 -16.17 6.96
C ILE A 164 -10.19 -16.23 7.19
N PHE A 165 -9.48 -15.12 7.37
CA PHE A 165 -8.01 -15.18 7.43
C PHE A 165 -7.32 -15.06 8.81
N TYR A 166 -8.04 -14.84 9.92
CA TYR A 166 -7.38 -14.63 11.23
C TYR A 166 -7.58 -15.72 12.30
N ALA A 167 -8.26 -16.83 12.00
CA ALA A 167 -8.50 -17.89 12.99
C ALA A 167 -7.44 -19.02 13.02
N MET A 168 -6.27 -18.87 12.39
CA MET A 168 -5.30 -19.98 12.27
C MET A 168 -3.94 -19.80 12.98
N GLU A 169 -3.70 -18.74 13.75
CA GLU A 169 -2.43 -18.58 14.49
C GLU A 169 -2.55 -18.61 16.02
N GLN A 170 -3.65 -19.12 16.58
CA GLN A 170 -3.84 -19.24 18.04
C GLN A 170 -4.33 -20.63 18.47
N GLN A 171 -3.89 -21.71 17.82
CA GLN A 171 -4.08 -23.09 18.32
C GLN A 171 -2.76 -23.86 18.42
#